data_AF-A0A426TQX3-F1
#
_entry.id   AF-A0A426TQX3-F1
#
_cell.length_a   1.000
_cell.length_b   1.000
_cell.length_c   1.000
_cell.angle_alpha   90.00
_cell.angle_beta   90.00
_cell.angle_gamma   90.00
#
_symmetry.space_group_name_H-M   'P 1'
#
loop_
_entity.id
_entity.type
_entity.pdbx_description
1 polymer ?
#
loop_
_entity_poly.entity_id
_entity_poly.type
_entity_poly.pdbx_seq_one_letter_code
_entity_poly.pdbx_strand_id
1 'polypeptide(L)'
;MMTIWKLAPDARLTNADAVAEGMRYHLTDAPLWTILAQAGPQQQQRAYVALHGCAGCALGHCELGCRAGLIRRTLRAGLSDPDGGTLLHHGLVTTGFQHFLWLWPARADAPLLDGALLHGWPRTLLTLRWAPGIPRPTVGGIVAFGGNAGPDIRPRLHALDWDSREVPTILHRWVSNPLATMVATLRTGRHAAAPTILLPLVETGASGVEGRSAA
;
A
#
# COMPACT_ATOMS: atom_id res chain seq x y z
N MET A 1 -16.33 -0.86 -10.71
CA MET A 1 -16.54 -0.96 -9.23
C MET A 1 -15.18 -1.05 -8.56
N MET A 2 -14.98 -0.49 -7.37
CA MET A 2 -13.71 -0.67 -6.64
C MET A 2 -13.73 -2.02 -5.93
N THR A 3 -12.66 -2.79 -6.07
CA THR A 3 -12.45 -4.11 -5.43
C THR A 3 -11.25 -3.99 -4.50
N ILE A 4 -11.39 -4.47 -3.27
CA ILE A 4 -10.35 -4.36 -2.24
C ILE A 4 -10.11 -5.75 -1.65
N TRP A 5 -8.87 -6.21 -1.65
CA TRP A 5 -8.46 -7.42 -0.93
C TRP A 5 -7.62 -7.05 0.27
N LYS A 6 -7.99 -7.61 1.42
CA LYS A 6 -7.19 -7.60 2.64
C LYS A 6 -6.21 -8.76 2.57
N LEU A 7 -4.93 -8.48 2.69
CA LEU A 7 -3.90 -9.52 2.74
C LEU A 7 -3.84 -10.15 4.14
N ALA A 8 -3.35 -11.39 4.22
CA ALA A 8 -3.08 -12.03 5.49
C ALA A 8 -2.11 -11.17 6.33
N PRO A 9 -2.27 -11.09 7.67
CA PRO A 9 -1.38 -10.32 8.54
C PRO A 9 0.10 -10.69 8.43
N ASP A 10 0.39 -11.95 8.13
CA ASP A 10 1.70 -12.55 7.97
C ASP A 10 2.05 -12.80 6.50
N ALA A 11 1.34 -12.16 5.56
CA ALA A 11 1.61 -12.27 4.14
C ALA A 11 3.05 -11.85 3.83
N ARG A 12 3.80 -12.73 3.17
CA ARG A 12 5.16 -12.49 2.69
C ARG A 12 5.20 -12.71 1.18
N LEU A 13 6.06 -11.96 0.50
CA LEU A 13 6.40 -12.27 -0.89
C LEU A 13 7.24 -13.55 -0.92
N THR A 14 6.71 -14.59 -1.55
CA THR A 14 7.42 -15.84 -1.84
C THR A 14 8.08 -15.81 -3.22
N ASN A 15 7.59 -14.95 -4.12
CA ASN A 15 8.15 -14.72 -5.44
C ASN A 15 7.99 -13.25 -5.85
N ALA A 16 8.90 -12.40 -5.36
CA ALA A 16 8.86 -10.96 -5.58
C ALA A 16 8.94 -10.58 -7.06
N ASP A 17 9.76 -11.28 -7.84
CA ASP A 17 9.94 -11.01 -9.27
C ASP A 17 8.67 -11.29 -10.08
N ALA A 18 7.97 -12.40 -9.79
CA ALA A 18 6.70 -12.72 -10.44
C ALA A 18 5.60 -11.71 -10.10
N VAL A 19 5.54 -11.24 -8.85
CA VAL A 19 4.60 -10.18 -8.45
C VAL A 19 4.93 -8.88 -9.18
N ALA A 20 6.20 -8.48 -9.20
CA ALA A 20 6.67 -7.31 -9.91
C ALA A 20 6.34 -7.37 -11.41
N GLU A 21 6.54 -8.51 -12.06
CA GLU A 21 6.21 -8.71 -13.48
C GLU A 21 4.70 -8.63 -13.71
N GLY A 22 3.90 -9.35 -12.93
CA GLY A 22 2.44 -9.33 -13.07
C GLY A 22 1.85 -7.93 -12.81
N MET A 23 2.42 -7.19 -11.86
CA MET A 23 2.06 -5.80 -11.63
C MET A 23 2.48 -4.89 -12.79
N ARG A 24 3.68 -5.07 -13.38
CA ARG A 24 4.10 -4.33 -14.57
C ARG A 24 3.14 -4.55 -15.74
N TYR A 25 2.78 -5.80 -15.99
CA TYR A 25 1.79 -6.13 -17.02
C TYR A 25 0.42 -5.49 -16.72
N HIS A 26 -0.06 -5.54 -15.47
CA HIS A 26 -1.33 -4.89 -15.12
C HIS A 26 -1.30 -3.37 -15.34
N LEU A 27 -0.18 -2.74 -14.97
CA LEU A 27 0.02 -1.30 -15.05
C LEU A 27 0.18 -0.79 -16.49
N THR A 28 0.14 -1.65 -17.52
CA THR A 28 -0.02 -1.15 -18.90
C THR A 28 -1.40 -0.53 -19.12
N ASP A 29 -2.42 -1.06 -18.44
CA ASP A 29 -3.82 -0.81 -18.78
C ASP A 29 -4.64 -0.17 -17.65
N ALA A 30 -4.22 -0.34 -16.39
CA ALA A 30 -4.99 0.11 -15.24
C ALA A 30 -4.11 0.51 -14.05
N PRO A 31 -4.53 1.53 -13.28
CA PRO A 31 -3.91 1.82 -12.00
C PRO A 31 -4.34 0.80 -10.93
N LEU A 32 -3.49 0.65 -9.92
CA LEU A 32 -3.80 -0.08 -8.70
C LEU A 32 -3.35 0.72 -7.47
N TRP A 33 -3.91 0.38 -6.32
CA TRP A 33 -3.57 0.95 -5.03
C TRP A 33 -3.05 -0.15 -4.12
N THR A 34 -1.99 0.17 -3.40
CA THR A 34 -1.45 -0.65 -2.32
C THR A 34 -1.55 0.16 -1.05
N ILE A 35 -2.12 -0.43 -0.01
CA ILE A 35 -2.51 0.29 1.20
C ILE A 35 -1.97 -0.44 2.40
N LEU A 36 -1.38 0.30 3.34
CA LEU A 36 -0.96 -0.19 4.63
C LEU A 36 -1.61 0.65 5.72
N ALA A 37 -2.45 0.01 6.53
CA ALA A 37 -3.08 0.62 7.69
C ALA A 37 -2.37 0.16 8.95
N GLN A 38 -2.10 1.08 9.86
CA GLN A 38 -1.68 0.79 11.22
C GLN A 38 -2.75 1.30 12.17
N ALA A 39 -3.22 0.44 13.07
CA ALA A 39 -4.29 0.78 14.00
C ALA A 39 -4.05 0.25 15.41
N GLY A 40 -4.44 1.08 16.38
CA GLY A 40 -4.49 0.73 17.79
C GLY A 40 -3.15 0.90 18.52
N PRO A 41 -3.18 0.80 19.86
CA PRO A 41 -1.98 0.97 20.69
C PRO A 41 -0.91 -0.10 20.41
N GLN A 42 -1.33 -1.26 19.89
CA GLN A 42 -0.45 -2.38 19.54
C GLN A 42 0.20 -2.20 18.16
N GLN A 43 -0.04 -1.09 17.47
CA GLN A 43 0.55 -0.77 16.16
C GLN A 43 0.40 -1.89 15.12
N GLN A 44 -0.73 -2.60 15.15
CA GLN A 44 -0.97 -3.72 14.24
C GLN A 44 -1.13 -3.21 12.81
N GLN A 45 -0.35 -3.78 11.90
CA GLN A 45 -0.38 -3.43 10.49
C GLN A 45 -1.28 -4.37 9.69
N ARG A 46 -2.03 -3.80 8.73
CA ARG A 46 -2.90 -4.51 7.80
C ARG A 46 -2.65 -4.00 6.39
N ALA A 47 -2.34 -4.90 5.48
CA ALA A 47 -2.11 -4.57 4.09
C ALA A 47 -3.34 -4.86 3.23
N TYR A 48 -3.55 -4.04 2.21
CA TYR A 48 -4.63 -4.17 1.24
C TYR A 48 -4.13 -3.85 -0.16
N VAL A 49 -4.76 -4.49 -1.14
CA VAL A 49 -4.63 -4.15 -2.56
C VAL A 49 -6.00 -3.76 -3.07
N ALA A 50 -6.10 -2.64 -3.77
CA ALA A 50 -7.34 -2.15 -4.33
C ALA A 50 -7.17 -1.74 -5.79
N LEU A 51 -8.22 -1.93 -6.59
CA LEU A 51 -8.27 -1.55 -8.00
C LEU A 51 -9.70 -1.64 -8.53
N HIS A 52 -9.91 -1.17 -9.76
CA HIS A 52 -11.21 -1.34 -10.40
C HIS A 52 -11.40 -2.77 -10.93
N GLY A 53 -12.49 -3.41 -10.51
CA GLY A 53 -12.94 -4.73 -10.97
C GLY A 53 -14.23 -4.69 -11.80
N CYS A 54 -14.52 -5.81 -12.46
CA CYS A 54 -15.80 -6.07 -13.13
C CYS A 54 -16.93 -6.33 -12.12
N ALA A 55 -18.17 -6.48 -12.59
CA ALA A 55 -19.33 -6.76 -11.73
C ALA A 55 -19.15 -8.07 -10.95
N GLY A 56 -18.64 -9.11 -11.61
CA GLY A 56 -18.40 -10.42 -10.99
C GLY A 56 -17.30 -10.45 -9.92
N CYS A 57 -16.45 -9.43 -9.82
CA CYS A 57 -15.40 -9.36 -8.79
C CYS A 57 -15.97 -9.37 -7.37
N ALA A 58 -17.11 -8.72 -7.14
CA ALA A 58 -17.76 -8.70 -5.82
C ALA A 58 -18.25 -10.08 -5.38
N LEU A 59 -18.45 -11.01 -6.32
CA LEU A 59 -18.95 -12.36 -6.06
C LEU A 59 -17.84 -13.41 -6.13
N GLY A 60 -16.58 -13.00 -6.34
CA GLY A 60 -15.48 -13.94 -6.57
C GLY A 60 -15.48 -14.62 -7.95
N HIS A 61 -16.41 -14.24 -8.85
CA HIS A 61 -16.58 -14.80 -10.20
C HIS A 61 -16.17 -13.77 -11.26
N CYS A 62 -14.86 -13.57 -11.44
CA CYS A 62 -14.36 -12.61 -12.43
C CYS A 62 -14.68 -13.04 -13.86
N GLU A 63 -15.10 -12.09 -14.69
CA GLU A 63 -15.21 -12.28 -16.14
C GLU A 63 -13.83 -12.54 -16.77
N LEU A 64 -13.82 -13.17 -17.95
CA LEU A 64 -12.60 -13.33 -18.74
C LEU A 64 -12.00 -11.96 -19.07
N GLY A 65 -10.67 -11.83 -18.94
CA GLY A 65 -9.97 -10.56 -19.14
C GLY A 65 -10.11 -9.55 -17.99
N CYS A 66 -10.81 -9.89 -16.89
CA CYS A 66 -10.92 -8.98 -15.76
C CYS A 66 -9.56 -8.70 -15.10
N ARG A 67 -9.19 -7.42 -15.07
CA ARG A 67 -7.89 -6.93 -14.55
C ARG A 67 -7.72 -7.19 -13.05
N ALA A 68 -8.80 -7.08 -12.29
CA ALA A 68 -8.84 -7.47 -10.88
C ALA A 68 -8.59 -8.98 -10.70
N GLY A 69 -9.18 -9.82 -11.55
CA GLY A 69 -8.92 -11.26 -11.55
C GLY A 69 -7.45 -11.61 -11.86
N LEU A 70 -6.82 -10.87 -12.78
CA LEU A 70 -5.40 -11.02 -13.09
C LEU A 70 -4.49 -10.67 -11.91
N ILE A 71 -4.74 -9.54 -11.25
CA ILE A 71 -3.98 -9.15 -10.05
C ILE A 71 -4.17 -10.18 -8.95
N ARG A 72 -5.38 -10.66 -8.71
CA ARG A 72 -5.61 -11.71 -7.70
C ARG A 72 -4.79 -12.97 -7.98
N ARG A 73 -4.68 -13.41 -9.23
CA ARG A 73 -3.81 -14.54 -9.61
C ARG A 73 -2.34 -14.25 -9.38
N THR A 74 -1.90 -13.03 -9.70
CA THR A 74 -0.53 -12.56 -9.44
C THR A 74 -0.21 -12.62 -7.94
N LEU A 75 -1.13 -12.13 -7.10
CA LEU A 75 -0.99 -12.17 -5.65
C LEU A 75 -0.95 -13.61 -5.12
N ARG A 76 -1.86 -14.49 -5.56
CA ARG A 76 -1.87 -15.91 -5.19
C ARG A 76 -0.57 -16.64 -5.56
N ALA A 77 0.03 -16.29 -6.68
CA ALA A 77 1.26 -16.92 -7.16
C ALA A 77 2.52 -16.44 -6.40
N GLY A 78 2.48 -15.26 -5.79
CA GLY A 78 3.65 -14.63 -5.21
C GLY A 78 3.58 -14.28 -3.73
N LEU A 79 2.44 -14.54 -3.07
CA LEU A 79 2.26 -14.42 -1.63
C LEU A 79 2.32 -15.78 -0.95
N SER A 80 2.69 -15.78 0.33
CA SER A 80 2.59 -16.94 1.21
C SER A 80 1.13 -17.37 1.48
N ASP A 81 0.19 -16.44 1.31
CA ASP A 81 -1.24 -16.71 1.39
C ASP A 81 -1.75 -17.31 0.06
N PRO A 82 -2.17 -18.60 0.03
CA PRO A 82 -2.62 -19.26 -1.19
C PRO A 82 -3.90 -18.63 -1.76
N ASP A 83 -4.66 -17.89 -0.96
CA ASP A 83 -5.86 -17.20 -1.42
C ASP A 83 -5.58 -15.82 -2.03
N GLY A 84 -4.38 -15.28 -1.81
CA GLY A 84 -3.95 -13.97 -2.29
C GLY A 84 -4.75 -12.82 -1.66
N GLY A 85 -5.34 -13.04 -0.48
CA GLY A 85 -6.15 -12.09 0.27
C GLY A 85 -7.67 -12.37 0.26
N THR A 86 -8.33 -11.82 1.28
CA THR A 86 -9.79 -11.87 1.47
C THR A 86 -10.45 -10.63 0.86
N LEU A 87 -11.51 -10.83 0.07
CA LEU A 87 -12.28 -9.73 -0.51
C LEU A 87 -13.04 -8.94 0.58
N LEU A 88 -13.00 -7.61 0.51
CA LEU A 88 -13.78 -6.73 1.39
C LEU A 88 -14.99 -6.13 0.66
N HIS A 89 -16.18 -6.32 1.24
CA HIS A 89 -17.44 -5.81 0.68
C HIS A 89 -17.82 -4.41 1.19
N HIS A 90 -17.32 -4.00 2.36
CA HIS A 90 -17.73 -2.77 3.03
C HIS A 90 -16.75 -1.60 2.87
N GLY A 91 -15.75 -1.73 1.99
CA GLY A 91 -14.72 -0.70 1.83
C GLY A 91 -13.70 -0.68 2.97
N LEU A 92 -12.91 0.40 3.04
CA LEU A 92 -12.01 0.70 4.15
C LEU A 92 -12.65 1.71 5.08
N VAL A 93 -12.49 1.52 6.40
CA VAL A 93 -12.92 2.51 7.39
C VAL A 93 -11.90 3.65 7.39
N THR A 94 -12.37 4.84 7.02
CA THR A 94 -11.50 6.01 6.81
C THR A 94 -11.78 7.18 7.75
N THR A 95 -12.61 6.97 8.76
CA THR A 95 -12.93 8.02 9.74
C THR A 95 -11.74 8.28 10.68
N GLY A 96 -11.72 9.45 11.31
CA GLY A 96 -10.76 9.76 12.40
C GLY A 96 -9.34 10.14 11.98
N PHE A 97 -9.07 10.32 10.69
CA PHE A 97 -7.84 10.97 10.22
C PHE A 97 -8.01 12.49 10.18
N GLN A 98 -7.01 13.23 10.65
CA GLN A 98 -7.03 14.70 10.79
C GLN A 98 -5.94 15.38 9.97
N HIS A 99 -4.82 14.68 9.70
CA HIS A 99 -3.72 15.20 8.92
C HIS A 99 -3.42 14.29 7.74
N PHE A 100 -3.13 14.89 6.60
CA PHE A 100 -2.84 14.17 5.36
C PHE A 100 -1.64 14.82 4.67
N LEU A 101 -0.73 14.01 4.17
CA LEU A 101 0.34 14.46 3.28
C LEU A 101 0.21 13.76 1.94
N TRP A 102 0.31 14.51 0.85
CA TRP A 102 0.63 13.98 -0.46
C TRP A 102 2.10 13.60 -0.53
N LEU A 103 2.38 12.50 -1.22
CA LEU A 103 3.70 11.89 -1.32
C LEU A 103 4.04 11.61 -2.79
N TRP A 104 5.28 11.88 -3.20
CA TRP A 104 5.82 11.43 -4.48
C TRP A 104 7.33 11.22 -4.37
N PRO A 105 7.91 10.33 -5.18
CA PRO A 105 9.35 10.14 -5.18
C PRO A 105 10.03 11.40 -5.73
N ALA A 106 11.00 11.94 -5.00
CA ALA A 106 11.80 13.09 -5.42
C ALA A 106 12.78 12.69 -6.53
N ARG A 107 13.20 11.42 -6.54
CA ARG A 107 14.07 10.80 -7.55
C ARG A 107 13.45 9.52 -8.08
N ALA A 108 13.75 9.17 -9.32
CA ALA A 108 13.19 7.95 -9.92
C ALA A 108 13.66 6.67 -9.20
N ASP A 109 14.85 6.67 -8.62
CA ASP A 109 15.46 5.54 -7.91
C ASP A 109 15.19 5.56 -6.38
N ALA A 110 14.26 6.40 -5.92
CA ALA A 110 13.88 6.45 -4.50
C ALA A 110 13.52 5.05 -3.97
N PRO A 111 14.01 4.67 -2.77
CA PRO A 111 13.56 3.46 -2.10
C PRO A 111 12.03 3.43 -1.93
N LEU A 112 11.45 2.23 -2.01
CA LEU A 112 10.02 2.06 -1.79
C LEU A 112 9.68 2.25 -0.32
N LEU A 113 8.56 2.91 -0.06
CA LEU A 113 8.03 3.04 1.30
C LEU A 113 7.52 1.69 1.80
N ASP A 114 7.74 1.41 3.08
CA ASP A 114 7.33 0.16 3.73
C ASP A 114 6.61 0.42 5.07
N GLY A 115 6.35 -0.65 5.82
CA GLY A 115 5.72 -0.55 7.13
C GLY A 115 6.56 0.12 8.21
N ALA A 116 7.89 0.17 8.09
CA ALA A 116 8.74 0.81 9.09
C ALA A 116 8.50 2.33 9.15
N LEU A 117 8.12 2.94 8.01
CA LEU A 117 7.74 4.36 7.93
C LEU A 117 6.66 4.73 8.94
N LEU A 118 5.69 3.83 9.16
CA LEU A 118 4.51 4.05 10.00
C LEU A 118 4.77 3.83 11.49
N HIS A 119 5.94 3.32 11.87
CA HIS A 119 6.26 3.03 13.26
C HIS A 119 6.20 4.30 14.14
N GLY A 120 5.59 4.19 15.32
CA GLY A 120 5.39 5.32 16.24
C GLY A 120 4.09 6.11 16.02
N TRP A 121 3.27 5.75 15.02
CA TRP A 121 1.95 6.36 14.80
C TRP A 121 0.81 5.39 15.17
N PRO A 122 0.07 5.59 16.27
CA PRO A 122 -0.96 4.63 16.71
C PRO A 122 -2.08 4.40 15.69
N ARG A 123 -2.36 5.41 14.86
CA ARG A 123 -3.35 5.34 13.79
C ARG A 123 -2.83 6.05 12.56
N THR A 124 -2.46 5.30 11.54
CA THR A 124 -1.99 5.87 10.27
C THR A 124 -2.36 4.97 9.09
N LEU A 125 -2.45 5.58 7.91
CA LEU A 125 -2.76 4.90 6.66
C LEU A 125 -1.82 5.41 5.58
N LEU A 126 -1.00 4.53 5.01
CA LEU A 126 -0.23 4.80 3.80
C LEU A 126 -0.97 4.20 2.61
N THR A 127 -1.27 5.02 1.61
CA THR A 127 -1.81 4.60 0.33
C THR A 127 -0.85 5.01 -0.76
N LEU A 128 -0.36 4.04 -1.53
CA LEU A 128 0.36 4.29 -2.77
C LEU A 128 -0.54 3.93 -3.95
N ARG A 129 -0.61 4.82 -4.92
CA ARG A 129 -1.25 4.59 -6.21
C ARG A 129 -0.16 4.40 -7.25
N TRP A 130 -0.21 3.25 -7.90
CA TRP A 130 0.57 2.93 -9.07
C TRP A 130 -0.28 3.19 -10.30
N ALA A 131 0.30 3.84 -11.31
CA ALA A 131 -0.41 4.15 -12.55
C ALA A 131 0.45 3.83 -13.78
N PRO A 132 -0.19 3.61 -14.94
CA PRO A 132 0.52 3.44 -16.20
C PRO A 132 1.47 4.60 -16.50
N GLY A 133 2.62 4.27 -17.06
CA GLY A 133 3.61 5.24 -17.51
C GLY A 133 4.65 4.59 -18.44
N ILE A 134 5.08 5.34 -19.46
CA ILE A 134 6.06 4.89 -20.45
C ILE A 134 7.34 5.74 -20.28
N PRO A 135 8.55 5.13 -20.16
CA PRO A 135 8.83 3.69 -20.14
C PRO A 135 8.64 3.02 -18.77
N ARG A 136 8.20 3.78 -17.75
CA ARG A 136 8.15 3.34 -16.35
C ARG A 136 6.84 3.76 -15.70
N PRO A 137 6.29 2.96 -14.78
CA PRO A 137 5.09 3.35 -14.04
C PRO A 137 5.34 4.63 -13.24
N THR A 138 4.25 5.32 -12.95
CA THR A 138 4.28 6.44 -12.01
C THR A 138 3.71 6.01 -10.66
N VAL A 139 4.24 6.58 -9.60
CA VAL A 139 3.77 6.36 -8.24
C VAL A 139 3.60 7.68 -7.51
N GLY A 140 2.57 7.74 -6.69
CA GLY A 140 2.31 8.82 -5.74
C GLY A 140 1.40 8.28 -4.65
N GLY A 141 1.23 9.04 -3.58
CA GLY A 141 0.51 8.52 -2.44
C GLY A 141 -0.04 9.56 -1.49
N ILE A 142 -0.73 9.04 -0.49
CA ILE A 142 -1.20 9.78 0.68
C ILE A 142 -0.77 9.02 1.92
N VAL A 143 -0.25 9.74 2.90
CA VAL A 143 -0.24 9.26 4.28
C VAL A 143 -1.24 10.06 5.10
N ALA A 144 -2.09 9.36 5.85
CA ALA A 144 -3.09 9.93 6.74
C ALA A 144 -2.76 9.59 8.19
N PHE A 145 -2.98 10.53 9.11
CA PHE A 145 -2.68 10.40 10.54
C PHE A 145 -3.93 10.67 11.38
N GLY A 146 -4.15 9.81 12.36
CA GLY A 146 -5.22 9.96 13.34
C GLY A 146 -4.73 10.63 14.61
N GLY A 147 -5.45 11.65 15.07
CA GLY A 147 -5.09 12.42 16.27
C GLY A 147 -3.98 13.44 16.03
N ASN A 148 -3.65 14.17 17.10
CA ASN A 148 -2.60 15.19 17.11
C ASN A 148 -1.22 14.65 17.57
N ALA A 149 -1.12 13.36 17.88
CA ALA A 149 0.06 12.77 18.52
C ALA A 149 0.83 11.88 17.53
N GLY A 150 2.03 12.33 17.14
CA GLY A 150 3.02 11.53 16.44
C GLY A 150 4.23 12.36 16.01
N PRO A 151 5.38 11.72 15.75
CA PRO A 151 6.59 12.41 15.28
C PRO A 151 6.40 12.94 13.86
N ASP A 152 6.97 14.11 13.53
CA ASP A 152 6.97 14.58 12.14
C ASP A 152 7.55 13.51 11.21
N ILE A 153 6.76 13.09 10.21
CA ILE A 153 7.13 12.04 9.26
C ILE A 153 8.00 12.57 8.12
N ARG A 154 7.98 13.89 7.86
CA ARG A 154 8.65 14.50 6.70
C ARG A 154 10.16 14.22 6.68
N PRO A 155 10.90 14.26 7.81
CA PRO A 155 12.30 13.87 7.82
C PRO A 155 12.54 12.42 7.39
N ARG A 156 11.63 11.49 7.75
CA ARG A 156 11.73 10.08 7.33
C ARG A 156 11.46 9.90 5.84
N LEU A 157 10.48 10.62 5.31
CA LEU A 157 10.19 10.63 3.86
C LEU A 157 11.37 11.19 3.08
N HIS A 158 11.91 12.33 3.51
CA HIS A 158 13.07 12.95 2.88
C HIS A 158 14.30 12.04 2.93
N ALA A 159 14.53 11.31 4.03
CA ALA A 159 15.62 10.33 4.13
C ALA A 159 15.47 9.15 3.16
N LEU A 160 14.26 8.92 2.61
CA LEU A 160 13.97 7.90 1.61
C LEU A 160 13.85 8.51 0.19
N ASP A 161 14.28 9.76 -0.02
CA ASP A 161 14.12 10.48 -1.29
C ASP A 161 12.65 10.62 -1.73
N TRP A 162 11.73 10.76 -0.76
CA TRP A 162 10.33 11.12 -0.99
C TRP A 162 10.04 12.55 -0.57
N ASP A 163 9.46 13.29 -1.49
CA ASP A 163 8.90 14.60 -1.21
C ASP A 163 7.49 14.47 -0.65
N SER A 164 7.09 15.49 0.11
CA SER A 164 5.73 15.58 0.60
C SER A 164 5.19 16.99 0.64
N ARG A 165 3.86 17.09 0.60
CA ARG A 165 3.16 18.35 0.84
C ARG A 165 1.87 18.09 1.61
N GLU A 166 1.60 18.97 2.56
CA GLU A 166 0.37 18.90 3.33
C GLU A 166 -0.85 19.12 2.44
N VAL A 167 -1.87 18.28 2.66
CA VAL A 167 -3.14 18.40 1.95
C VAL A 167 -3.94 19.55 2.58
N PRO A 168 -4.37 20.54 1.78
CA PRO A 168 -5.24 21.60 2.27
C PRO A 168 -6.51 21.04 2.94
N THR A 169 -6.91 21.61 4.08
CA THR A 169 -8.07 21.15 4.87
C THR A 169 -9.36 21.04 4.06
N ILE A 170 -9.57 21.94 3.10
CA ILE A 170 -10.73 21.92 2.19
C ILE A 170 -10.81 20.63 1.34
N LEU A 171 -9.69 19.95 1.14
CA LEU A 171 -9.60 18.70 0.39
C LEU A 171 -9.70 17.44 1.28
N HIS A 172 -9.67 17.58 2.61
CA HIS A 172 -9.65 16.45 3.55
C HIS A 172 -10.81 15.47 3.35
N ARG A 173 -12.03 15.98 3.10
CA ARG A 173 -13.21 15.13 2.87
C ARG A 173 -13.07 14.21 1.65
N TRP A 174 -12.22 14.56 0.70
CA TRP A 174 -12.03 13.81 -0.53
C TRP A 174 -10.85 12.84 -0.43
N VAL A 175 -9.78 13.26 0.26
CA VAL A 175 -8.61 12.40 0.50
C VAL A 175 -8.81 11.42 1.65
N SER A 176 -9.81 11.65 2.51
CA SER A 176 -10.21 10.69 3.53
C SER A 176 -10.63 9.37 2.90
N ASN A 177 -11.20 9.36 1.70
CA ASN A 177 -11.33 8.13 0.92
C ASN A 177 -10.07 7.93 0.06
N PRO A 178 -9.12 7.06 0.46
CA PRO A 178 -7.86 6.85 -0.25
C PRO A 178 -8.05 6.28 -1.67
N LEU A 179 -9.26 5.77 -1.96
CA LEU A 179 -9.67 5.17 -3.22
C LEU A 179 -10.48 6.14 -4.11
N ALA A 180 -10.73 7.36 -3.65
CA ALA A 180 -11.46 8.34 -4.44
C ALA A 180 -10.63 8.83 -5.64
N THR A 181 -11.32 9.12 -6.75
CA THR A 181 -10.72 9.53 -8.03
C THR A 181 -9.83 10.78 -7.92
N MET A 182 -10.02 11.65 -6.94
CA MET A 182 -9.12 12.80 -6.74
C MET A 182 -7.73 12.42 -6.20
N VAL A 183 -7.55 11.22 -5.67
CA VAL A 183 -6.22 10.64 -5.42
C VAL A 183 -5.51 10.31 -6.75
N ALA A 184 -6.26 10.20 -7.86
CA ALA A 184 -5.69 9.96 -9.18
C ALA A 184 -5.07 11.21 -9.84
N THR A 185 -5.38 12.42 -9.36
CA THR A 185 -4.81 13.68 -9.85
C THR A 185 -3.61 14.16 -9.01
N LEU A 186 -3.15 13.34 -8.07
CA LEU A 186 -1.98 13.65 -7.27
C LEU A 186 -0.74 13.81 -8.14
N ARG A 187 0.17 14.67 -7.65
CA ARG A 187 1.52 14.72 -8.18
C ARG A 187 2.12 13.31 -8.06
N THR A 188 2.48 12.74 -9.19
CA THR A 188 3.16 11.45 -9.26
C THR A 188 4.57 11.68 -9.78
N GLY A 189 5.49 10.82 -9.38
CA GLY A 189 6.83 10.76 -9.95
C GLY A 189 7.00 9.45 -10.72
N ARG A 190 7.89 9.47 -11.72
CA ARG A 190 8.33 8.20 -12.35
C ARG A 190 9.09 7.40 -11.31
N HIS A 191 8.84 6.09 -11.26
CA HIS A 191 9.57 5.20 -10.37
C HIS A 191 10.38 4.17 -11.18
N ALA A 192 11.65 4.02 -10.86
CA ALA A 192 12.59 3.11 -11.51
C ALA A 192 12.47 1.70 -10.96
N ALA A 193 12.22 1.57 -9.65
CA ALA A 193 12.04 0.26 -9.05
C ALA A 193 10.76 -0.41 -9.56
N ALA A 194 10.77 -1.74 -9.56
CA ALA A 194 9.61 -2.51 -9.94
C ALA A 194 8.42 -2.20 -9.02
N PRO A 195 7.18 -2.17 -9.57
CA PRO A 195 5.99 -2.02 -8.76
C PRO A 195 5.87 -3.18 -7.79
N THR A 196 5.46 -2.87 -6.55
CA THR A 196 5.30 -3.87 -5.48
C THR A 196 4.09 -3.55 -4.63
N ILE A 197 3.71 -4.50 -3.80
CA ILE A 197 2.68 -4.37 -2.76
C ILE A 197 3.29 -3.91 -1.44
N LEU A 198 2.58 -3.05 -0.72
CA LEU A 198 2.90 -2.76 0.67
C LEU A 198 2.58 -3.99 1.52
N LEU A 199 3.54 -4.42 2.35
CA LEU A 199 3.36 -5.52 3.29
C LEU A 199 3.51 -5.04 4.73
N PRO A 200 2.86 -5.71 5.70
CA PRO A 200 3.11 -5.48 7.11
C PRO A 200 4.57 -5.74 7.45
N LEU A 201 5.14 -4.94 8.36
CA LEU A 201 6.41 -5.26 8.97
C LEU A 201 6.21 -6.52 9.82
N VAL A 202 6.83 -7.62 9.39
CA VAL A 202 6.90 -8.81 10.21
C VAL A 202 8.05 -8.57 11.19
N GLU A 203 7.73 -8.41 12.47
CA GLU A 203 8.75 -8.53 13.51
C GLU A 203 9.35 -9.93 13.36
N THR A 204 10.55 -10.00 12.80
CA THR A 204 11.38 -11.18 12.87
C THR A 204 11.70 -11.30 14.34
N GLY A 205 10.91 -12.09 15.06
CA GLY A 205 11.10 -12.32 16.48
C GLY A 205 12.58 -12.56 16.71
N ALA A 206 13.20 -11.66 17.47
CA ALA A 206 14.55 -11.84 17.94
C ALA A 206 14.56 -13.23 18.56
N SER A 207 15.19 -14.18 17.85
CA SER A 207 15.49 -15.48 18.39
C SER A 207 16.30 -15.21 19.65
N GLY A 208 15.66 -15.40 20.79
CA GLY A 208 16.36 -15.55 22.05
C GLY A 208 17.26 -16.77 21.90
N VAL A 209 18.49 -16.54 21.45
CA VAL A 209 19.57 -17.46 21.72
C VAL A 209 19.97 -17.17 23.15
N GLU A 210 19.30 -17.89 24.05
CA GLU A 210 19.71 -18.09 25.43
C GLU A 210 21.21 -18.36 25.49
N GLY A 211 21.86 -17.71 26.44
CA GLY A 211 23.27 -17.86 26.68
C GLY A 211 23.65 -19.32 26.90
N ARG A 212 24.56 -19.83 26.07
CA ARG A 212 25.50 -20.84 26.52
C ARG A 212 26.69 -20.13 27.14
N SER A 213 26.55 -19.79 28.42
CA SER A 213 27.67 -19.76 29.34
C SER A 213 27.66 -21.11 30.05
N ALA A 214 28.61 -21.98 29.73
CA ALA A 214 28.94 -23.14 30.54
C ALA A 214 30.39 -23.56 30.29
N ALA A 215 31.18 -23.36 31.35
CA ALA A 215 32.47 -23.96 31.69
C ALA A 215 33.70 -23.62 30.83
#